data_AF-A0A7G8WF08-F1
#
_entry.id   AF-A0A7G8WF08-F1
#
_cell.length_a   1.000
_cell.length_b   1.000
_cell.length_c   1.000
_cell.angle_alpha   90.00
_cell.angle_beta   90.00
_cell.angle_gamma   90.00
#
_symmetry.space_group_name_H-M   'P 1'
#
loop_
_entity.id
_entity.type
_entity.pdbx_description
1 polymer ?
#
loop_
_entity_poly.entity_id
_entity_poly.type
_entity_poly.pdbx_seq_one_letter_code
_entity_poly.pdbx_strand_id
1 'polypeptide(L)'
;MTNRLKVNYTSEVPTDLEIVQMWEDITITELNDWSKSAEEMRAKFSKTHINGGIQLRKYSISDHYCFQWFASRNRLSEIFFIKRFFNRPELANCRADLEIENDQPNCEEKEWSSDIFDLSGIISRLLHQGGAYGNLKVKDAW
;
A
#
# COMPACT_ATOMS: atom_id res chain seq x y z
N MET A 1 10.22 25.00 13.35
CA MET A 1 9.91 23.56 13.54
C MET A 1 8.42 23.43 13.75
N THR A 2 7.70 22.94 12.75
CA THR A 2 6.25 22.76 12.79
C THR A 2 5.90 21.64 13.76
N ASN A 3 5.08 21.91 14.78
CA ASN A 3 4.55 20.93 15.75
C ASN A 3 3.53 19.98 15.07
N ARG A 4 3.87 19.41 13.91
CA ARG A 4 3.00 18.48 13.20
C ARG A 4 2.83 17.21 14.03
N LEU A 5 1.59 16.74 14.12
CA LEU A 5 1.17 15.51 14.81
C LEU A 5 1.39 15.49 16.33
N LYS A 6 1.70 16.62 16.98
CA LYS A 6 1.66 16.70 18.44
C LYS A 6 0.21 16.86 18.91
N VAL A 7 -0.19 16.04 19.87
CA VAL A 7 -1.50 16.15 20.49
C VAL A 7 -1.57 17.45 21.29
N ASN A 8 -2.47 18.36 20.89
CA ASN A 8 -2.84 19.51 21.71
C ASN A 8 -4.00 19.12 22.64
N TYR A 9 -3.74 18.87 23.92
CA TYR A 9 -4.79 18.44 24.87
C TYR A 9 -5.85 19.51 25.17
N THR A 10 -5.63 20.77 24.81
CA THR A 10 -6.63 21.85 25.02
C THR A 10 -7.53 22.08 23.81
N SER A 11 -7.24 21.48 22.66
CA SER A 11 -8.06 21.66 21.45
C SER A 11 -9.34 20.83 21.52
N GLU A 12 -10.48 21.46 21.29
CA GLU A 12 -11.78 20.80 21.16
C GLU A 12 -11.82 19.84 19.95
N VAL A 13 -12.77 18.90 19.98
CA VAL A 13 -13.01 17.97 18.87
C VAL A 13 -13.59 18.76 17.69
N PRO A 14 -13.04 18.64 16.47
CA PRO A 14 -13.65 19.24 15.29
C PRO A 14 -15.08 18.75 15.08
N THR A 15 -15.97 19.69 14.75
CA THR A 15 -17.36 19.47 14.42
C THR A 15 -17.52 18.81 13.04
N ASP A 16 -18.71 18.24 12.78
CA ASP A 16 -19.02 17.65 11.48
C ASP A 16 -18.87 18.64 10.32
N LEU A 17 -19.23 19.91 10.54
CA LEU A 17 -19.07 20.97 9.53
C LEU A 17 -17.60 21.23 9.21
N GLU A 18 -16.75 21.31 10.23
CA GLU A 18 -15.30 21.49 10.07
C GLU A 18 -14.64 20.28 9.40
N ILE A 19 -15.15 19.07 9.63
CA ILE A 19 -14.71 17.86 8.94
C ILE A 19 -15.08 17.94 7.45
N VAL A 20 -16.29 18.37 7.10
CA VAL A 20 -16.70 18.55 5.71
C VAL A 20 -15.83 19.60 5.01
N GLN A 21 -15.66 20.77 5.62
CA GLN A 21 -14.82 21.86 5.09
C GLN A 21 -13.36 21.43 4.91
N MET A 22 -12.80 20.71 5.88
CA MET A 22 -11.46 20.15 5.75
C MET A 22 -11.30 19.32 4.48
N TRP A 23 -12.28 18.48 4.13
CA TRP A 23 -12.20 17.69 2.90
C TRP A 23 -12.26 18.54 1.64
N GLU A 24 -12.91 19.71 1.67
CA GLU A 24 -12.91 20.65 0.54
C GLU A 24 -11.58 21.40 0.44
N ASP A 25 -10.98 21.76 1.58
CA ASP A 25 -9.79 22.61 1.67
C ASP A 25 -8.47 21.85 1.50
N ILE A 26 -8.41 20.57 1.87
CA ILE A 26 -7.14 19.82 1.76
C ILE A 26 -6.78 19.56 0.29
N THR A 27 -5.49 19.72 0.00
CA THR A 27 -4.90 19.38 -1.28
C THR A 27 -3.97 18.19 -1.09
N ILE A 28 -4.05 17.22 -1.99
CA ILE A 28 -3.19 16.04 -1.99
C ILE A 28 -2.26 16.13 -3.19
N THR A 29 -0.96 16.03 -2.95
CA THR A 29 0.06 16.10 -3.99
C THR A 29 0.92 14.85 -3.93
N GLU A 30 1.05 14.15 -5.06
CA GLU A 30 1.97 13.02 -5.16
C GLU A 30 3.43 13.51 -5.10
N LEU A 31 4.24 12.76 -4.38
CA LEU A 31 5.65 13.02 -4.16
C LEU A 31 6.48 11.91 -4.83
N ASN A 32 7.42 12.31 -5.67
CA ASN A 32 8.30 11.38 -6.40
C ASN A 32 9.72 11.33 -5.83
N ASP A 33 10.00 12.10 -4.79
CA ASP A 33 11.28 12.14 -4.10
C ASP A 33 11.38 10.99 -3.09
N TRP A 34 11.84 9.83 -3.54
CA TRP A 34 12.07 8.68 -2.68
C TRP A 34 13.47 8.72 -2.07
N SER A 35 13.59 8.29 -0.82
CA SER A 35 14.90 8.01 -0.25
C SER A 35 15.48 6.76 -0.91
N LYS A 36 16.81 6.66 -0.94
CA LYS A 36 17.50 5.47 -1.48
C LYS A 36 16.98 4.17 -0.85
N SER A 37 16.78 4.16 0.47
CA SER A 37 16.25 2.99 1.19
C SER A 37 14.81 2.64 0.80
N ALA A 38 13.97 3.62 0.47
CA ALA A 38 12.61 3.36 0.03
C ALA A 38 12.58 2.75 -1.39
N GLU A 39 13.47 3.19 -2.29
CA GLU A 39 13.63 2.55 -3.60
C GLU A 39 14.20 1.13 -3.49
N GLU A 40 15.15 0.89 -2.59
CA GLU A 40 15.66 -0.45 -2.29
C GLU A 40 14.54 -1.37 -1.77
N MET A 41 13.66 -0.86 -0.91
CA MET A 41 12.50 -1.59 -0.40
C MET A 41 11.50 -1.90 -1.52
N ARG A 42 11.20 -0.92 -2.37
CA ARG A 42 10.33 -1.09 -3.54
C ARG A 42 10.86 -2.19 -4.46
N ALA A 43 12.15 -2.17 -4.80
CA ALA A 43 12.78 -3.19 -5.64
C ALA A 43 12.73 -4.60 -5.00
N LYS A 44 12.94 -4.72 -3.69
CA LYS A 44 12.81 -6.00 -2.96
C LYS A 44 11.38 -6.53 -3.01
N PHE A 45 10.38 -5.66 -2.86
CA PHE A 45 8.99 -6.09 -2.93
C PHE A 45 8.57 -6.50 -4.35
N SER A 46 8.97 -5.76 -5.38
CA SER A 46 8.72 -6.18 -6.77
C SER A 46 9.31 -7.56 -7.07
N LYS A 47 10.50 -7.86 -6.55
CA LYS A 47 11.14 -9.18 -6.72
C LYS A 47 10.41 -10.30 -5.95
N THR A 48 9.79 -9.98 -4.83
CA THR A 48 9.09 -10.98 -4.00
C THR A 48 7.64 -11.16 -4.40
N HIS A 49 6.95 -10.17 -4.92
CA HIS A 49 5.50 -10.19 -5.16
C HIS A 49 5.21 -10.36 -6.66
N ILE A 50 5.81 -11.40 -7.24
CA ILE A 50 5.96 -11.62 -8.69
C ILE A 50 4.61 -11.70 -9.42
N ASN A 51 3.56 -12.20 -8.75
CA ASN A 51 2.22 -12.36 -9.35
C ASN A 51 1.17 -11.36 -8.84
N GLY A 52 1.55 -10.42 -7.98
CA GLY A 52 0.61 -9.47 -7.36
C GLY A 52 1.02 -8.00 -7.48
N GLY A 53 2.29 -7.74 -7.77
CA GLY A 53 2.87 -6.41 -7.71
C GLY A 53 2.80 -5.80 -6.31
N ILE A 54 3.63 -4.79 -6.06
CA ILE A 54 3.34 -3.82 -5.01
C ILE A 54 3.43 -2.43 -5.62
N GLN A 55 2.50 -1.56 -5.25
CA GLN A 55 2.60 -0.15 -5.57
C GLN A 55 2.87 0.63 -4.31
N LEU A 56 3.99 1.33 -4.34
CA LEU A 56 4.35 2.29 -3.31
C LEU A 56 4.21 3.68 -3.93
N ARG A 57 3.31 4.47 -3.35
CA ARG A 57 3.11 5.88 -3.68
C ARG A 57 3.26 6.71 -2.43
N LYS A 58 3.82 7.91 -2.58
CA LYS A 58 4.07 8.85 -1.50
C LYS A 58 3.25 10.10 -1.76
N TYR A 59 2.55 10.59 -0.74
CA TYR A 59 1.70 11.76 -0.87
C TYR A 59 2.01 12.78 0.22
N SER A 60 1.94 14.05 -0.16
CA SER A 60 1.84 15.19 0.74
C SER A 60 0.38 15.60 0.85
N ILE A 61 -0.07 15.87 2.07
CA ILE A 61 -1.39 16.44 2.33
C ILE A 61 -1.14 17.85 2.88
N SER A 62 -1.88 18.85 2.40
CA SER A 62 -1.77 20.22 2.90
C SER A 62 -2.08 20.29 4.39
N ASP A 63 -1.60 21.37 5.00
CA ASP A 63 -1.76 21.56 6.42
C ASP A 63 -3.20 21.99 6.75
N HIS A 64 -3.86 21.27 7.65
CA HIS A 64 -5.21 21.60 8.11
C HIS A 64 -5.39 21.18 9.57
N TYR A 65 -5.89 22.09 10.41
CA TYR A 65 -6.00 21.84 11.86
C TYR A 65 -6.90 20.63 12.17
N CYS A 66 -8.07 20.52 11.50
CA CYS A 66 -8.98 19.38 11.63
C CYS A 66 -8.25 18.05 11.32
N PHE A 67 -7.54 17.98 10.19
CA PHE A 67 -6.75 16.80 9.83
C PHE A 67 -5.69 16.47 10.88
N GLN A 68 -4.93 17.47 11.33
CA GLN A 68 -3.91 17.29 12.38
C GLN A 68 -4.53 16.78 13.69
N TRP A 69 -5.72 17.25 14.05
CA TRP A 69 -6.41 16.85 15.28
C TRP A 69 -6.69 15.34 15.28
N PHE A 70 -7.24 14.81 14.18
CA PHE A 70 -7.51 13.38 14.04
C PHE A 70 -6.21 12.56 13.87
N ALA A 71 -5.26 13.05 13.08
CA ALA A 71 -4.00 12.35 12.81
C ALA A 71 -3.14 12.20 14.07
N SER A 72 -2.98 13.27 14.86
CA SER A 72 -2.20 13.25 16.11
C SER A 72 -2.75 12.28 17.16
N ARG A 73 -4.03 11.95 17.10
CA ARG A 73 -4.73 11.08 18.06
C ARG A 73 -4.97 9.66 17.53
N ASN A 74 -4.48 9.33 16.34
CA ASN A 74 -4.76 8.06 15.67
C ASN A 74 -6.27 7.80 15.47
N ARG A 75 -7.05 8.86 15.19
CA ARG A 75 -8.52 8.83 15.03
C ARG A 75 -8.98 9.05 13.58
N LEU A 76 -8.10 8.81 12.60
CA LEU A 76 -8.40 8.99 11.17
C LEU A 76 -9.54 8.08 10.67
N SER A 77 -9.80 6.97 11.36
CA SER A 77 -10.93 6.09 11.07
C SER A 77 -12.29 6.79 11.25
N GLU A 78 -12.40 7.72 12.20
CA GLU A 78 -13.66 8.39 12.53
C GLU A 78 -14.14 9.34 11.44
N ILE A 79 -13.22 9.88 10.66
CA ILE A 79 -13.52 10.71 9.48
C ILE A 79 -13.54 9.91 8.18
N PHE A 80 -13.55 8.57 8.27
CA PHE A 80 -13.47 7.66 7.14
C PHE A 80 -12.30 7.98 6.19
N PHE A 81 -11.14 8.33 6.76
CA PHE A 81 -10.01 8.89 6.03
C PHE A 81 -9.64 8.06 4.79
N ILE A 82 -9.43 6.74 4.95
CA ILE A 82 -9.04 5.86 3.84
C ILE A 82 -10.06 5.91 2.70
N LYS A 83 -11.36 5.79 3.02
CA LYS A 83 -12.43 5.80 2.03
C LYS A 83 -12.49 7.15 1.30
N ARG A 84 -12.42 8.25 2.04
CA ARG A 84 -12.51 9.59 1.45
C ARG A 84 -11.25 9.97 0.67
N PHE A 85 -10.07 9.60 1.18
CA PHE A 85 -8.78 9.82 0.54
C PHE A 85 -8.74 9.15 -0.84
N PHE A 86 -9.04 7.86 -0.95
CA PHE A 86 -9.02 7.17 -2.26
C PHE A 86 -10.14 7.58 -3.22
N ASN A 87 -11.19 8.27 -2.75
CA ASN A 87 -12.24 8.84 -3.60
C ASN A 87 -11.87 10.23 -4.15
N ARG A 88 -10.68 10.74 -3.84
CA ARG A 88 -10.21 12.04 -4.33
C ARG A 88 -9.90 11.99 -5.83
N PRO A 89 -10.36 12.96 -6.63
CA PRO A 89 -10.07 13.02 -8.06
C PRO A 89 -8.57 12.95 -8.37
N GLU A 90 -7.73 13.55 -7.52
CA GLU A 90 -6.27 13.54 -7.63
C GLU A 90 -5.67 12.13 -7.58
N LEU A 91 -6.41 11.16 -7.01
CA LEU A 91 -5.98 9.77 -6.86
C LEU A 91 -6.70 8.82 -7.82
N ALA A 92 -7.53 9.30 -8.75
CA ALA A 92 -8.30 8.43 -9.64
C ALA A 92 -7.41 7.44 -10.42
N ASN A 93 -6.21 7.88 -10.81
CA ASN A 93 -5.23 7.08 -11.56
C ASN A 93 -4.17 6.41 -10.69
N CYS A 94 -4.29 6.44 -9.35
CA CYS A 94 -3.26 5.91 -8.45
C CYS A 94 -3.05 4.39 -8.57
N ARG A 95 -3.94 3.69 -9.30
CA ARG A 95 -3.89 2.24 -9.54
C ARG A 95 -3.71 1.87 -11.01
N ALA A 96 -3.53 2.86 -11.90
CA ALA A 96 -3.49 2.62 -13.34
C ALA A 96 -2.27 1.81 -13.79
N ASP A 97 -1.20 1.84 -13.01
CA ASP A 97 0.04 1.09 -13.17
C ASP A 97 -0.01 -0.31 -12.54
N LEU A 98 -1.17 -0.78 -12.04
CA LEU A 98 -1.38 -2.18 -11.64
C LEU A 98 -1.67 -2.98 -12.91
N GLU A 99 -0.74 -2.94 -13.86
CA GLU A 99 -0.76 -3.89 -14.95
C GLU A 99 -0.23 -5.21 -14.40
N ILE A 100 -1.01 -6.28 -14.59
CA ILE A 100 -0.48 -7.63 -14.38
C ILE A 100 0.55 -7.81 -15.48
N GLU A 101 1.83 -7.69 -15.13
CA GLU A 101 2.91 -8.04 -16.04
C GLU A 101 2.67 -9.49 -16.45
N ASN A 102 2.42 -9.73 -17.75
CA ASN A 102 2.26 -11.05 -18.35
C ASN A 102 3.62 -11.77 -18.43
N ASP A 103 4.47 -11.61 -17.42
CA ASP A 103 5.68 -12.39 -17.24
C ASP A 103 5.27 -13.74 -16.66
N GLN A 104 4.49 -14.49 -17.44
CA GLN A 104 4.18 -15.86 -17.11
C GLN A 104 5.52 -16.59 -17.03
N PRO A 105 5.86 -17.21 -15.88
CA PRO A 105 7.06 -18.02 -15.82
C PRO A 105 6.99 -19.03 -16.95
N ASN A 106 8.09 -19.17 -17.70
CA ASN A 106 8.21 -20.12 -18.79
C ASN A 106 8.15 -21.54 -18.18
N CYS A 107 6.93 -21.99 -17.91
CA CYS A 107 6.65 -23.26 -17.29
C CYS A 107 6.81 -24.31 -18.38
N GLU A 108 7.72 -25.25 -18.20
CA GLU A 108 7.67 -26.47 -19.00
C GLU A 108 6.31 -27.12 -18.74
N GLU A 109 5.44 -27.13 -19.76
CA GLU A 109 4.24 -27.95 -19.75
C GLU A 109 4.68 -29.41 -19.64
N LYS A 110 4.66 -29.94 -18.41
CA LYS A 110 4.80 -31.37 -18.23
C LYS A 110 3.52 -32.00 -18.71
N GLU A 111 3.59 -32.67 -19.86
CA GLU A 111 2.60 -33.67 -20.24
C GLU A 111 2.60 -34.74 -19.13
N TRP A 112 1.60 -34.62 -18.25
CA TRP A 112 1.11 -35.62 -17.30
C TRP A 112 1.68 -35.54 -15.88
N SER A 113 0.75 -35.49 -14.94
CA SER A 113 0.92 -36.02 -13.58
C SER A 113 0.32 -37.43 -13.59
N SER A 114 1.05 -38.41 -13.05
CA SER A 114 0.63 -39.82 -13.05
C SER A 114 -0.63 -40.07 -12.22
N ASP A 115 -1.06 -39.12 -11.38
CA ASP A 115 -2.26 -39.24 -10.56
C ASP A 115 -2.79 -37.86 -10.08
N ILE A 116 -4.11 -37.70 -9.99
CA ILE A 116 -4.77 -36.46 -9.50
C ILE A 116 -4.43 -36.18 -8.02
N PHE A 117 -4.06 -37.23 -7.27
CA PHE A 117 -3.61 -37.11 -5.90
C PHE A 117 -2.22 -36.45 -5.78
N ASP A 118 -1.32 -36.67 -6.74
CA ASP A 118 -0.01 -36.01 -6.78
C ASP A 118 -0.13 -34.51 -7.10
N LEU A 119 -1.10 -34.12 -7.94
CA LEU A 119 -1.33 -32.73 -8.28
C LEU A 119 -1.62 -31.88 -7.03
N SER A 120 -2.46 -32.37 -6.13
CA SER A 120 -2.77 -31.68 -4.88
C SER A 120 -1.55 -31.54 -3.96
N GLY A 121 -0.68 -32.56 -3.91
CA GLY A 121 0.60 -32.52 -3.18
C GLY A 121 1.61 -31.57 -3.81
N ILE A 122 1.69 -31.51 -5.14
CA ILE A 122 2.56 -30.60 -5.89
C ILE A 122 2.09 -29.15 -5.71
N ILE A 123 0.79 -28.88 -5.82
CA ILE A 123 0.21 -27.54 -5.57
C ILE A 123 0.44 -27.12 -4.11
N SER A 124 0.17 -28.00 -3.14
CA SER A 124 0.42 -27.72 -1.74
C SER A 124 1.89 -27.42 -1.47
N ARG A 125 2.81 -28.14 -2.11
CA ARG A 125 4.26 -27.90 -2.01
C ARG A 125 4.66 -26.58 -2.67
N LEU A 126 4.10 -26.23 -3.83
CA LEU A 126 4.36 -24.95 -4.51
C LEU A 126 3.84 -23.76 -3.69
N LEU A 127 2.64 -23.87 -3.12
CA LEU A 127 2.08 -22.87 -2.20
C LEU A 127 2.91 -22.76 -0.92
N HIS A 128 3.34 -23.90 -0.35
CA HIS A 128 4.18 -23.94 0.85
C HIS A 128 5.60 -23.38 0.60
N GLN A 129 6.15 -23.60 -0.61
CA GLN A 129 7.46 -23.10 -1.03
C GLN A 129 7.42 -21.68 -1.60
N GLY A 130 6.31 -20.95 -1.46
CA GLY A 130 6.26 -19.51 -1.75
C GLY A 130 5.05 -19.03 -2.54
N GLY A 131 4.30 -19.90 -3.24
CA GLY A 131 3.16 -19.44 -4.05
C GLY A 131 3.50 -18.27 -4.97
N ALA A 132 2.68 -17.21 -5.00
CA ALA A 132 2.92 -15.95 -5.71
C ALA A 132 4.19 -15.17 -5.25
N TYR A 133 4.93 -15.71 -4.28
CA TYR A 133 6.06 -15.08 -3.65
C TYR A 133 7.39 -15.81 -3.92
N GLY A 134 8.39 -15.06 -4.37
CA GLY A 134 9.75 -15.58 -4.52
C GLY A 134 10.38 -15.88 -3.15
N ASN A 135 11.00 -17.06 -2.99
CA ASN A 135 11.77 -17.40 -1.80
C ASN A 135 12.95 -16.43 -1.62
N LEU A 136 12.78 -15.40 -0.78
CA LEU A 136 13.93 -14.76 -0.15
C LEU A 136 14.52 -15.74 0.86
N LYS A 137 15.82 -16.02 0.75
CA LYS A 137 16.51 -16.69 1.85
C LYS A 137 16.38 -15.76 3.06
N VAL A 138 15.96 -16.30 4.21
CA VAL A 138 15.71 -15.52 5.45
C VAL A 138 16.86 -14.58 5.83
N LYS A 139 18.09 -14.96 5.46
CA LYS A 139 19.34 -14.20 5.63
C LYS A 139 19.48 -12.94 4.76
N ASP A 140 18.66 -12.77 3.73
CA ASP A 140 18.65 -11.61 2.83
C ASP A 140 17.50 -10.64 3.16
N ALA A 141 16.63 -11.01 4.11
CA ALA A 141 15.43 -10.26 4.51
C ALA A 141 15.68 -9.26 5.66
N TRP A 142 16.88 -9.26 6.26
CA TRP A 142 17.28 -8.39 7.37
C TRP A 142 18.65 -7.76 7.10
#